data_AF-A0A223E176-F1
#
_entry.id   AF-A0A223E176-F1
#
_cell.length_a   1.000
_cell.length_b   1.000
_cell.length_c   1.000
_cell.angle_alpha   90.00
_cell.angle_beta   90.00
_cell.angle_gamma   90.00
#
_symmetry.space_group_name_H-M   'P 1'
#
loop_
_entity.id
_entity.type
_entity.pdbx_description
1 polymer ?
#
loop_
_entity_poly.entity_id
_entity_poly.type
_entity_poly.pdbx_seq_one_letter_code
_entity_poly.pdbx_strand_id
1 'polypeptide(L)' 'MSKGFSLLSKRLQQGIIDKLGWKALRPVQEESIPAILKGKNVIIQAATAGGRQRQPFFQY' A
#
# COMPACT_ATOMS: atom_id res chain seq x y z
N MET A 1 11.65 3.27 -4.93
CA MET A 1 10.81 2.11 -4.54
C MET A 1 9.95 2.50 -3.35
N SER A 2 8.72 1.99 -3.24
CA SER A 2 7.81 2.42 -2.18
C SER A 2 8.19 1.84 -0.81
N LYS A 3 8.04 2.65 0.24
CA LYS A 3 8.55 2.34 1.58
C LYS A 3 7.82 1.17 2.21
N GLY A 4 6.50 1.09 2.10
CA GLY A 4 5.69 -0.01 2.62
C GLY A 4 6.03 -1.33 1.94
N PHE A 5 6.15 -1.35 0.61
CA PHE A 5 6.51 -2.56 -0.14
C PHE A 5 7.86 -3.15 0.28
N SER A 6 8.88 -2.29 0.48
CA SER A 6 10.22 -2.74 0.89
C SER A 6 10.27 -3.42 2.27
N LEU A 7 9.28 -3.17 3.13
CA LEU A 7 9.18 -3.79 4.46
C LEU A 7 8.55 -5.19 4.44
N LEU A 8 7.92 -5.56 3.33
CA LEU A 8 7.28 -6.88 3.19
C LEU A 8 8.32 -7.97 2.95
N SER A 9 8.00 -9.20 3.33
CA SER A 9 8.86 -10.36 3.02
C SER A 9 9.01 -10.56 1.51
N LYS A 10 10.15 -11.12 1.08
CA LYS A 10 10.41 -11.38 -0.35
C LYS A 10 9.30 -12.19 -1.02
N ARG A 11 8.75 -13.19 -0.32
CA ARG A 11 7.64 -14.00 -0.82
C ARG A 11 6.39 -13.16 -1.10
N LEU A 12 6.08 -12.20 -0.23
CA LEU A 12 4.91 -11.34 -0.41
C LEU A 12 5.15 -10.29 -1.50
N GLN A 13 6.37 -9.73 -1.58
CA GLN A 13 6.77 -8.86 -2.67
C GLN A 13 6.61 -9.54 -4.04
N GLN A 14 7.13 -10.77 -4.18
CA GLN A 14 6.97 -11.59 -5.38
C GLN A 14 5.50 -11.91 -5.67
N GLY A 15 4.71 -12.26 -4.66
CA GLY A 15 3.27 -12.50 -4.85
C GLY A 15 2.52 -11.27 -5.39
N ILE A 16 2.85 -10.08 -4.88
CA ILE A 16 2.24 -8.82 -5.33
C ILE A 16 2.61 -8.51 -6.79
N ILE A 17 3.87 -8.73 -7.18
CA ILE A 17 4.34 -8.47 -8.54
C ILE A 17 3.87 -9.57 -9.50
N ASP A 18 4.25 -10.82 -9.22
CA ASP A 18 4.17 -11.91 -10.19
C ASP A 18 2.78 -12.55 -10.24
N LYS A 19 2.04 -12.53 -9.12
CA LYS A 19 0.70 -13.15 -9.04
C LYS A 19 -0.42 -12.13 -9.18
N LEU A 20 -0.32 -11.00 -8.49
CA LEU A 20 -1.34 -9.96 -8.55
C LEU A 20 -1.09 -8.93 -9.67
N GLY A 21 0.12 -8.84 -10.21
CA GLY A 21 0.45 -7.90 -11.28
C GLY A 21 0.43 -6.42 -10.84
N TRP A 22 0.50 -6.16 -9.53
CA TRP A 22 0.39 -4.80 -9.02
C TRP A 22 1.68 -4.03 -9.28
N LYS A 23 1.57 -2.90 -9.99
CA LYS A 23 2.72 -2.01 -10.26
C LYS A 23 3.08 -1.12 -9.07
N ALA A 24 2.14 -0.91 -8.16
CA ALA A 24 2.30 -0.13 -6.94
C ALA A 24 1.23 -0.53 -5.93
N LEU A 25 1.51 -0.32 -4.64
CA LEU A 25 0.50 -0.43 -3.60
C LEU A 25 -0.43 0.80 -3.65
N ARG A 26 -1.67 0.63 -3.19
CA ARG A 26 -2.58 1.76 -2.96
C ARG A 26 -2.08 2.59 -1.77
N PRO A 27 -2.35 3.90 -1.70
CA PRO A 27 -1.90 4.75 -0.59
C PRO A 27 -2.23 4.18 0.80
N VAL A 28 -3.48 3.74 0.98
CA VAL A 28 -3.92 3.11 2.24
C VAL A 28 -3.10 1.87 2.63
N GLN A 29 -2.57 1.13 1.65
CA GLN A 29 -1.70 -0.02 1.90
C GLN A 29 -0.28 0.46 2.28
N GLU A 30 0.29 1.44 1.56
CA GLU A 30 1.59 2.03 1.90
C GLU A 30 1.62 2.59 3.33
N GLU A 31 0.57 3.28 3.73
CA GLU A 31 0.48 3.94 5.03
C GLU A 31 0.24 2.96 6.17
N SER A 32 -0.53 1.89 5.93
CA SER A 32 -0.90 0.93 6.99
C SER A 32 0.16 -0.14 7.25
N ILE A 33 0.90 -0.59 6.24
CA ILE A 33 1.87 -1.69 6.36
C ILE A 33 2.86 -1.50 7.53
N PRO A 34 3.53 -0.34 7.71
CA PRO A 34 4.48 -0.18 8.81
C PRO A 34 3.86 -0.32 10.20
N ALA A 35 2.60 0.09 10.38
CA ALA A 35 1.91 -0.03 11.66
C ALA A 35 1.50 -1.48 11.93
N ILE A 36 0.98 -2.18 10.92
CA ILE A 36 0.62 -3.60 10.99
C ILE A 36 1.84 -4.46 11.33
N LEU A 37 2.97 -4.24 10.66
CA LEU A 37 4.21 -5.00 10.90
C LEU A 37 4.81 -4.76 12.28
N LYS A 38 4.48 -3.64 12.94
CA LYS A 38 4.86 -3.35 14.33
C LYS A 38 3.94 -4.03 15.35
N GLY A 39 2.99 -4.86 14.92
CA GLY A 39 2.04 -5.54 15.79
C GLY A 39 0.99 -4.62 16.42
N LYS A 40 0.75 -3.45 15.84
CA LYS A 40 -0.25 -2.51 16.36
C LYS A 40 -1.66 -2.93 15.94
N ASN A 41 -2.62 -2.73 16.83
CA ASN A 41 -4.04 -2.69 16.44
C ASN A 41 -4.28 -1.45 15.58
N VAL A 42 -4.94 -1.64 14.43
CA VAL A 42 -5.18 -0.55 13.47
C VAL A 42 -6.63 -0.56 13.02
N ILE A 43 -7.19 0.64 12.86
CA ILE A 43 -8.44 0.88 12.14
C ILE A 43 -8.06 1.50 10.80
N ILE A 44 -8.46 0.86 9.71
CA ILE A 44 -8.12 1.30 8.35
C ILE A 44 -9.42 1.71 7.66
N GLN A 45 -9.56 3.00 7.37
CA GLN A 45 -10.66 3.52 6.58
C GLN A 45 -10.18 3.75 5.14
N ALA A 46 -10.70 2.93 4.23
CA ALA A 46 -10.48 3.12 2.80
C ALA A 46 -11.79 3.54 2.15
N ALA A 47 -11.75 4.56 1.28
CA ALA A 47 -12.86 4.77 0.35
C ALA A 47 -13.06 3.48 -0.46
N THR A 48 -14.31 2.98 -0.52
CA THR A 48 -14.62 1.77 -1.29
C THR A 48 -14.20 1.94 -2.74
N ALA A 49 -13.90 0.83 -3.40
CA ALA A 49 -13.23 0.74 -4.69
C ALA A 49 -14.04 1.35 -5.86
N GLY A 50 -14.24 2.66 -5.87
CA GLY A 50 -14.75 3.46 -6.98
C GLY A 50 -13.65 4.43 -7.41
N GLY A 51 -12.80 3.99 -8.33
CA GLY A 51 -11.67 4.78 -8.81
C GLY A 51 -12.12 6.10 -9.44
N ARG A 52 -11.88 7.23 -8.76
CA ARG A 52 -11.79 8.56 -9.38
C ARG A 52 -11.10 9.56 -8.46
N GLN A 53 -9.83 9.34 -8.16
CA GLN A 53 -8.80 10.39 -8.33
C GLN A 53 -7.42 9.80 -8.01
N ARG A 54 -6.64 9.63 -9.08
CA ARG A 54 -5.19 9.70 -9.03
C ARG A 54 -4.87 11.17 -9.24
N GLN A 55 -4.50 11.91 -8.20
CA GLN A 55 -3.56 13.03 -8.33
C GLN A 55 -2.88 13.24 -6.96
N PRO A 56 -1.54 13.33 -6.89
CA PRO A 56 -0.91 14.06 -5.81
C PRO A 56 -1.30 15.53 -5.97
N PHE A 57 -1.99 16.11 -4.99
CA PHE A 57 -2.11 17.56 -4.92
C PHE A 57 -0.69 18.12 -4.74
N PHE A 58 -0.13 18.68 -5.80
CA PHE A 58 1.07 19.51 -5.73
C PHE A 58 0.59 20.92 -5.35
N GLN A 59 0.70 21.26 -4.08
CA GLN A 59 0.46 22.63 -3.60
C GLN A 59 1.77 23.41 -3.80
N TYR A 60 1.71 24.48 -4.60
CA TYR A 60 2.69 25.57 -4.57
C TYR A 60 2.39 26.49 -3.40
#